data_AF-A0A2V7TTN0-F1
#
_entry.id   AF-A0A2V7TTN0-F1
#
_cell.length_a   1.000
_cell.length_b   1.000
_cell.length_c   1.000
_cell.angle_alpha   90.00
_cell.angle_beta   90.00
_cell.angle_gamma   90.00
#
_symmetry.space_group_name_H-M   'P 1'
#
loop_
_entity.id
_entity.type
_entity.pdbx_description
1 polymer ?
#
loop_
_entity_poly.entity_id
_entity_poly.type
_entity_poly.pdbx_seq_one_letter_code
_entity_poly.pdbx_strand_id
1 'polypeptide(L)' 'MSLCIQCGYPTSGPDDMCAHHVASYADDWAMGNRIMCDFLHRGIVSPPERCAAILTMFTELEPAGVLHGSEREEES' A
#
# COMPACT_ATOMS: atom_id res chain seq x y z
N MET A 1 26.42 -4.67 -33.33
CA MET A 1 25.12 -5.24 -32.90
C MET A 1 25.42 -6.22 -31.79
N SER A 2 25.01 -5.91 -30.58
CA SER A 2 25.00 -6.82 -29.42
C SER A 2 23.77 -7.71 -29.50
N LEU A 3 23.81 -8.86 -28.83
CA LEU A 3 22.67 -9.75 -28.67
C LEU A 3 22.13 -9.59 -27.25
N CYS A 4 20.81 -9.56 -27.11
CA CYS A 4 20.15 -9.58 -25.81
C CYS A 4 20.56 -10.83 -25.03
N ILE A 5 21.06 -10.67 -23.81
CA ILE A 5 21.51 -11.78 -22.96
C ILE A 5 20.39 -12.77 -22.61
N GLN A 6 19.13 -12.34 -22.72
CA GLN A 6 17.96 -13.13 -22.31
C GLN A 6 17.25 -13.84 -23.46
N CYS A 7 17.25 -13.28 -24.67
CA CYS A 7 16.50 -13.84 -25.80
C CYS A 7 17.27 -13.91 -27.12
N GLY A 8 18.51 -13.40 -27.16
CA GLY A 8 19.35 -13.41 -28.37
C GLY A 8 18.90 -12.45 -29.46
N TYR A 9 17.90 -11.60 -29.22
CA TYR A 9 17.45 -10.60 -30.19
C TYR A 9 18.50 -9.47 -30.37
N PRO A 10 18.74 -8.97 -31.59
CA PRO A 10 19.69 -7.86 -31.82
C PRO A 10 19.29 -6.60 -31.06
N THR A 11 20.22 -6.02 -30.30
CA THR A 11 19.99 -4.74 -29.60
C THR A 11 20.49 -3.56 -30.44
N SER A 12 19.78 -2.44 -30.34
CA SER A 12 20.08 -1.19 -31.08
C SER A 12 21.16 -0.33 -30.42
N GLY A 13 21.70 -0.77 -29.27
CA GLY A 13 22.67 -0.02 -28.46
C GLY A 13 23.57 -0.96 -27.63
N PRO A 14 24.47 -0.40 -26.81
CA PRO A 14 25.37 -1.19 -25.96
C PRO A 14 24.65 -1.92 -24.82
N ASP A 15 23.33 -1.76 -24.68
CA ASP A 15 22.54 -2.41 -23.65
C ASP A 15 22.53 -3.93 -23.83
N ASP A 16 22.69 -4.63 -22.70
CA ASP A 16 22.68 -6.09 -22.61
C ASP A 16 21.28 -6.69 -22.84
N MET A 17 20.22 -5.89 -22.71
CA MET A 17 18.82 -6.32 -22.87
C MET A 17 18.12 -5.52 -23.97
N CYS A 18 17.25 -6.19 -24.74
CA CYS A 18 16.46 -5.52 -25.77
C CYS A 18 15.28 -4.73 -25.18
N ALA A 19 14.78 -3.76 -25.96
CA ALA A 19 13.68 -2.88 -25.56
C ALA A 19 12.42 -3.62 -25.10
N HIS A 20 12.15 -4.83 -25.62
CA HIS A 20 11.01 -5.66 -25.18
C HIS A 20 11.11 -6.05 -23.70
N HIS A 21 12.31 -6.40 -23.23
CA HIS A 21 12.52 -6.78 -21.84
C HIS A 21 12.68 -5.55 -20.93
N VAL A 22 13.32 -4.48 -21.41
CA VAL A 22 13.39 -3.21 -20.68
C VAL A 22 11.99 -2.62 -20.46
N ALA A 23 11.13 -2.63 -21.49
CA ALA A 23 9.76 -2.15 -21.38
C ALA A 23 8.91 -3.03 -20.45
N SER A 24 9.11 -4.35 -20.45
CA SER A 24 8.41 -5.26 -19.54
C SER A 24 8.78 -5.04 -18.06
N TYR A 25 9.97 -4.51 -17.77
CA TYR A 25 10.37 -4.15 -16.41
C TYR A 25 9.81 -2.78 -15.98
N ALA A 26 9.58 -1.87 -16.92
CA ALA A 26 9.12 -0.51 -16.64
C ALA A 26 7.59 -0.37 -16.59
N ASP A 27 6.84 -1.30 -17.19
CA ASP A 27 5.37 -1.26 -17.29
C ASP A 27 4.71 -2.54 -16.77
N ASP A 28 5.10 -2.96 -15.57
CA ASP A 28 4.48 -4.09 -14.88
C ASP A 28 3.23 -3.67 -14.07
N TRP A 29 2.66 -2.47 -14.33
CA TRP A 29 1.43 -1.98 -13.69
C TRP A 29 0.30 -3.02 -13.71
N ALA A 30 0.13 -3.69 -14.85
CA ALA A 30 -0.85 -4.75 -15.00
C ALA A 30 -0.54 -5.97 -14.10
N MET A 31 0.73 -6.29 -13.88
CA MET A 31 1.15 -7.37 -12.97
C MET A 31 0.96 -6.97 -11.51
N GLY A 32 1.38 -5.75 -11.13
CA GLY A 32 1.16 -5.20 -9.80
C GLY A 32 -0.32 -5.18 -9.41
N ASN A 33 -1.19 -4.76 -10.33
CA ASN A 33 -2.63 -4.79 -10.09
C ASN A 33 -3.19 -6.20 -9.94
N ARG A 34 -2.72 -7.17 -10.74
CA ARG A 34 -3.15 -8.57 -10.59
C ARG A 34 -2.79 -9.13 -9.22
N ILE A 35 -1.59 -8.83 -8.72
CA ILE A 35 -1.15 -9.25 -7.38
C ILE A 35 -2.03 -8.61 -6.31
N MET A 36 -2.29 -7.29 -6.40
CA MET A 36 -3.16 -6.59 -5.44
C MET A 36 -4.60 -7.13 -5.48
N CYS A 37 -5.14 -7.42 -6.66
CA CYS A 37 -6.45 -8.05 -6.81
C CYS A 37 -6.51 -9.44 -6.17
N ASP A 38 -5.46 -10.27 -6.32
CA ASP A 38 -5.38 -11.58 -5.66
C ASP A 38 -5.40 -11.44 -4.14
N PHE A 39 -4.65 -10.49 -3.57
CA PHE A 39 -4.66 -10.22 -2.13
C PHE A 39 -6.03 -9.76 -1.61
N LEU A 40 -6.76 -8.95 -2.39
CA LEU A 40 -8.12 -8.54 -2.06
C LEU A 40 -9.09 -9.72 -2.11
N HIS A 41 -9.05 -10.55 -3.15
CA HIS A 41 -9.91 -11.72 -3.30
C HIS A 41 -9.63 -12.81 -2.25
N ARG A 42 -8.38 -12.95 -1.81
CA ARG A 42 -7.98 -13.86 -0.73
C ARG A 42 -8.20 -13.29 0.67
N GLY A 43 -8.59 -12.02 0.79
CA GLY A 43 -8.79 -11.35 2.07
C GLY A 43 -7.51 -11.08 2.87
N ILE A 44 -6.33 -11.12 2.22
CA ILE A 44 -5.03 -10.80 2.85
C ILE A 44 -4.94 -9.29 3.09
N VAL A 45 -5.38 -8.50 2.11
CA VAL A 45 -5.51 -7.04 2.22
C VAL A 45 -6.98 -6.70 2.39
N SER A 46 -7.28 -5.84 3.35
CA SER A 46 -8.62 -5.27 3.52
C SER A 46 -8.73 -3.93 2.77
N PRO A 47 -9.83 -3.69 2.04
CA PRO A 47 -10.21 -2.36 1.59
C PRO A 47 -10.23 -1.40 2.77
N PRO A 48 -9.86 -0.14 2.57
CA PRO A 48 -9.78 0.86 3.63
C PRO A 48 -11.10 1.03 4.40
N GLU A 49 -12.24 0.81 3.74
CA GLU A 49 -13.58 0.84 4.35
C GLU A 49 -13.77 -0.22 5.45
N ARG A 50 -13.08 -1.36 5.36
CA ARG A 50 -13.10 -2.41 6.40
C ARG A 50 -12.15 -2.13 7.57
N CYS A 51 -11.13 -1.28 7.38
CA CYS A 51 -10.21 -0.88 8.45
C CYS A 51 -10.78 0.22 9.35
N ALA A 52 -11.67 1.08 8.83
CA ALA A 52 -12.33 2.11 9.63
C ALA A 52 -13.14 1.51 10.80
N ALA A 53 -13.84 0.39 10.56
CA ALA A 53 -14.62 -0.29 11.59
C ALA A 53 -13.77 -0.98 12.67
N ILE A 54 -12.53 -1.36 12.35
CA ILE A 54 -11.61 -2.00 13.30
C ILE A 54 -10.93 -0.94 14.18
N LEU A 55 -10.58 0.22 13.60
CA LEU A 55 -10.01 1.35 14.34
C LEU A 55 -11.00 2.00 15.30
N THR A 56 -12.29 2.06 14.97
CA THR A 56 -13.33 2.56 15.89
C THR A 56 -13.52 1.68 17.13
N MET A 57 -13.29 0.36 17.03
CA MET A 57 -13.38 -0.53 18.20
C MET A 57 -12.20 -0.36 19.17
N PHE A 58 -11.09 0.25 18.71
CA PHE A 58 -9.88 0.47 19.51
C PHE A 58 -9.83 1.85 20.18
N THR A 59 -10.66 2.81 19.74
CA THR A 59 -10.70 4.17 20.31
C THR A 59 -11.72 4.35 21.43
N GLU A 60 -12.63 3.39 21.65
CA GLU A 60 -13.68 3.46 22.68
C GLU A 60 -13.26 2.84 24.03
N LEU A 61 -11.96 2.74 24.32
CA LEU A 61 -11.46 2.46 25.67
C LEU A 61 -11.16 3.78 26.37
N GLU A 62 -12.23 4.41 26.87
CA GLU A 62 -12.20 5.51 27.84
C GLU A 62 -11.24 5.20 29.01
N PRO A 63 -10.21 6.02 29.30
CA PRO A 63 -9.53 5.94 30.57
C PRO A 63 -10.43 6.62 31.61
N ALA A 64 -11.14 5.79 32.37
CA ALA A 64 -11.78 6.20 33.60
C ALA A 64 -10.75 6.87 34.53
N GLY A 65 -10.98 8.15 34.85
CA GLY A 65 -10.49 8.76 36.09
C GLY A 65 -9.48 9.89 35.94
N VAL A 66 -9.99 11.13 35.88
CA VAL A 66 -9.43 12.25 36.65
C VAL A 66 -10.60 13.04 37.23
N LEU A 67 -10.83 12.88 38.53
CA LEU A 67 -11.61 13.81 39.33
C LEU A 67 -10.80 15.11 39.41
N HIS A 68 -11.22 16.18 38.73
CA HIS A 68 -10.80 17.51 39.12
C HIS A 68 -11.96 18.22 39.81
N GLY A 69 -11.66 18.65 41.03
CA GLY A 69 -12.60 19.08 42.05
C GLY A 69 -13.45 20.28 41.68
N SER A 70 -14.60 20.30 42.35
CA SER A 70 -15.55 21.38 42.44
C SER A 70 -14.99 22.56 43.23
N GLU A 71 -14.99 23.76 42.64
CA GLU A 71 -15.03 25.04 43.33
C GLU A 71 -16.08 25.90 42.60
N ARG A 72 -17.36 25.75 42.97
CA ARG A 72 -18.15 26.66 43.82
C ARG A 72 -17.98 28.14 43.48
N GLU A 73 -19.06 28.66 42.88
CA GLU A 73 -19.68 29.99 42.96
C GLU A 73 -19.07 30.98 43.97
N GLU A 74 -18.86 32.25 43.57
CA GLU A 74 -19.63 33.39 44.11
C GLU A 74 -19.27 34.74 43.44
N GLU A 75 -20.33 35.34 42.89
CA GLU A 75 -20.69 36.74 42.62
C GLU A 75 -19.86 37.90 43.23
N SER A 76 -19.36 38.81 42.37
CA SER A 76 -19.39 40.29 42.54
C SER A 76 -18.95 41.03 41.28
#